data_AF-A0AAD6TX71-F1
#
_entry.id   AF-A0AAD6TX71-F1
#
_cell.length_a   1.000
_cell.length_b   1.000
_cell.length_c   1.000
_cell.angle_alpha   90.00
_cell.angle_beta   90.00
_cell.angle_gamma   90.00
#
_symmetry.space_group_name_H-M   'P 1'
#
loop_
_entity.id
_entity.type
_entity.pdbx_description
1 polymer ?
#
loop_
_entity_poly.entity_id
_entity_poly.type
_entity_poly.pdbx_seq_one_letter_code
_entity_poly.pdbx_strand_id
1 'polypeptide(L)'
;MQRCLKFLREKKLIKESDNFFTSTPNKLAPLCICAWIMEECDELNFDGTLKPTSQVRDSYNHAQKMRAAMTYAFGRLFGLGSLPWHTSEVSQKMVGNPSVSETVATYMTSLRRRKVRAGETATSARAITQETLCKLYHFNHRPEVAEIKEYAAGSRKHVKTPHEWGGGRARRLLTLAYVLSFLCLLRFDEVLKIQMQDIEWVSDTCIKLTLPFRKTNQFGGEHVNRLLRQARLTHTVY
;
A
#
# COMPACT_ATOMS: atom_id res chain seq x y z
N MET A 1 -15.55 18.00 5.05
CA MET A 1 -15.47 19.12 6.01
C MET A 1 -16.72 19.23 6.87
N GLN A 2 -17.93 19.31 6.29
CA GLN A 2 -19.19 19.39 7.06
C GLN A 2 -19.39 18.26 8.09
N ARG A 3 -19.08 17.00 7.73
CA ARG A 3 -19.16 15.87 8.69
C ARG A 3 -18.25 16.06 9.92
N CYS A 4 -17.02 16.57 9.72
CA CYS A 4 -16.09 16.88 10.81
C CYS A 4 -16.64 18.01 11.71
N LEU A 5 -17.10 19.11 11.13
CA LEU A 5 -17.71 20.20 11.90
C LEU A 5 -18.93 19.75 12.71
N LYS A 6 -19.81 18.96 12.09
CA LYS A 6 -20.99 18.39 12.74
C LYS A 6 -20.58 17.55 13.96
N PHE A 7 -19.64 16.64 13.77
CA PHE A 7 -19.09 15.82 14.84
C PHE A 7 -18.48 16.66 15.99
N LEU A 8 -17.65 17.65 15.68
CA LEU A 8 -16.99 18.48 16.69
C LEU A 8 -17.99 19.28 17.53
N ARG A 9 -19.10 19.73 16.92
CA ARG A 9 -20.20 20.42 17.63
C ARG A 9 -21.02 19.47 18.48
N GLU A 10 -21.40 18.31 17.94
CA GLU A 10 -22.19 17.29 18.66
C GLU A 10 -21.47 16.79 19.92
N LYS A 11 -20.15 16.59 19.84
CA LYS A 11 -19.32 16.19 20.99
C LYS A 11 -18.87 17.36 21.86
N LYS A 12 -19.34 18.59 21.58
CA LYS A 12 -19.01 19.83 22.31
C LYS A 12 -17.49 20.09 22.43
N LEU A 13 -16.72 19.65 21.43
CA LEU A 13 -15.28 19.87 21.35
C LEU A 13 -14.94 21.29 20.85
N ILE A 14 -15.89 21.93 20.16
CA ILE A 14 -15.86 23.34 19.78
C ILE A 14 -17.20 24.00 20.12
N LYS A 15 -17.21 25.32 20.35
CA LYS A 15 -18.47 26.06 20.51
C LYS A 15 -19.21 26.12 19.16
N GLU A 16 -20.53 26.23 19.18
CA GLU A 16 -21.34 26.30 17.95
C GLU A 16 -20.96 27.51 17.07
N SER A 17 -20.60 28.63 17.71
CA SER A 17 -20.11 29.85 17.07
C SER A 17 -18.68 29.75 16.52
N ASP A 18 -17.90 28.76 16.94
CA ASP A 18 -16.48 28.68 16.60
C ASP A 18 -16.29 28.06 15.21
N ASN A 19 -15.52 28.77 14.38
CA ASN A 19 -15.10 28.27 13.07
C ASN A 19 -13.81 27.46 13.21
N PHE A 20 -13.96 26.14 13.30
CA PHE A 20 -12.81 25.21 13.34
C PHE A 20 -11.90 25.34 12.12
N PHE A 21 -12.52 25.52 10.95
CA PHE A 21 -11.84 25.70 9.67
C PHE A 21 -11.61 27.19 9.43
N THR A 22 -10.40 27.65 9.73
CA THR A 22 -9.99 29.05 9.67
C THR A 22 -8.49 29.18 9.36
N SER A 23 -8.05 30.36 8.93
CA SER A 23 -6.64 30.71 8.75
C SER A 23 -5.87 30.88 10.06
N THR A 24 -6.56 30.91 11.21
CA THR A 24 -5.94 30.92 12.54
C THR A 24 -6.55 29.84 13.43
N PRO A 25 -6.25 28.55 13.18
CA PRO A 25 -6.88 27.45 13.91
C PRO A 25 -6.49 27.48 15.39
N ASN A 26 -7.38 26.97 16.24
CA ASN A 26 -7.11 26.78 17.66
C ASN A 26 -5.90 25.83 17.85
N LYS A 27 -5.09 26.05 18.89
CA LYS A 27 -3.98 25.18 19.28
C LYS A 27 -4.36 23.70 19.40
N LEU A 28 -5.60 23.41 19.79
CA LEU A 28 -6.16 22.06 19.91
C LEU A 28 -6.62 21.44 18.59
N ALA A 29 -6.48 22.14 17.45
CA ALA A 29 -6.91 21.62 16.15
C ALA A 29 -6.35 20.24 15.79
N PRO A 30 -5.06 19.93 16.03
CA PRO A 30 -4.54 18.57 15.86
C PRO A 30 -5.29 17.50 16.64
N LEU A 31 -5.66 17.79 17.90
CA LEU A 31 -6.37 16.86 18.76
C LEU A 31 -7.81 16.66 18.29
N CYS A 32 -8.47 17.71 17.81
CA CYS A 32 -9.79 17.64 17.20
C CYS A 32 -9.79 16.75 15.94
N ILE A 33 -8.75 16.85 15.10
CA ILE A 33 -8.56 15.97 13.93
C ILE A 33 -8.39 14.51 14.38
N CYS A 34 -7.54 14.26 15.37
CA CYS A 34 -7.36 12.92 15.92
C CYS A 34 -8.66 12.38 16.48
N ALA A 35 -9.43 13.22 17.20
CA ALA A 35 -10.68 12.84 17.81
C ALA A 35 -11.74 12.44 16.77
N TRP A 36 -11.84 13.21 15.68
CA TRP A 36 -12.74 12.87 14.58
C TRP A 36 -12.36 11.55 13.90
N ILE A 37 -11.06 11.32 13.65
CA ILE A 37 -10.58 10.03 13.11
C ILE A 37 -10.81 8.89 14.12
N MET A 38 -10.66 9.16 15.42
CA MET A 38 -10.89 8.19 16.48
C MET A 38 -12.34 7.73 16.54
N GLU A 39 -13.31 8.63 16.45
CA GLU A 39 -14.73 8.29 16.45
C GLU A 39 -15.10 7.32 15.32
N GLU A 40 -14.66 7.62 14.09
CA GLU A 40 -15.07 6.87 12.89
C GLU A 40 -14.27 5.58 12.68
N CYS A 41 -12.97 5.61 12.97
CA CYS A 41 -12.04 4.56 12.55
C CYS A 41 -11.45 3.75 13.70
N ASP A 42 -11.39 4.25 14.94
CA ASP A 42 -10.68 3.56 16.02
C ASP A 42 -11.61 2.65 16.84
N GLU A 43 -11.02 1.64 17.47
CA GLU A 43 -11.68 0.74 18.42
C GLU A 43 -11.86 1.37 19.80
N LEU A 44 -11.12 2.45 20.09
CA LEU A 44 -11.15 3.16 21.35
C LEU A 44 -12.09 4.36 21.31
N ASN A 45 -12.73 4.63 22.45
CA ASN A 45 -13.43 5.86 22.78
C ASN A 45 -12.45 6.90 23.36
N PHE A 46 -12.93 8.13 23.54
CA PHE A 46 -12.14 9.24 24.12
C PHE A 46 -11.68 9.00 25.56
N ASP A 47 -12.44 8.21 26.31
CA ASP A 47 -12.12 7.78 27.67
C ASP A 47 -11.16 6.58 27.72
N GLY A 48 -10.73 6.07 26.55
CA GLY A 48 -9.87 4.90 26.43
C GLY A 48 -10.62 3.57 26.53
N THR A 49 -11.95 3.58 26.67
CA THR A 49 -12.75 2.35 26.67
C THR A 49 -12.87 1.77 25.26
N LEU A 50 -13.09 0.46 25.17
CA LEU A 50 -13.34 -0.21 23.90
C LEU A 50 -14.78 0.04 23.43
N LYS A 51 -14.93 0.42 22.17
CA LYS A 51 -16.23 0.48 21.50
C LYS A 51 -16.83 -0.92 21.39
N PRO A 52 -18.18 -1.05 21.40
CA PRO A 52 -18.85 -2.33 21.17
C PRO A 52 -18.43 -2.97 19.84
N THR A 53 -18.28 -4.29 19.81
CA THR A 53 -17.93 -5.04 18.59
C THR A 53 -19.01 -4.94 17.50
N SER A 54 -20.26 -4.65 17.88
CA SER A 54 -21.38 -4.44 16.96
C SER A 54 -21.29 -3.13 16.16
N GLN A 55 -20.47 -2.17 16.61
CA GLN A 55 -20.30 -0.90 15.92
C GLN A 55 -19.40 -1.10 14.69
N VAL A 56 -19.90 -0.74 13.51
CA VAL A 56 -19.12 -0.72 12.27
C VAL A 56 -18.04 0.36 12.40
N ARG A 57 -16.79 -0.01 12.10
CA ARG A 57 -15.63 0.88 12.15
C ARG A 57 -15.01 0.99 10.77
N ASP A 58 -14.70 2.22 10.39
CA ASP A 58 -14.07 2.48 9.11
C ASP A 58 -12.60 2.02 9.09
N SER A 59 -12.10 1.74 7.88
CA SER A 59 -10.76 1.18 7.65
C SER A 59 -9.65 2.23 7.79
N TYR A 60 -8.39 1.80 7.97
CA TYR A 60 -7.23 2.70 7.96
C TYR A 60 -7.15 3.56 6.68
N ASN A 61 -7.54 3.02 5.53
CA ASN A 61 -7.61 3.79 4.28
C ASN A 61 -8.63 4.93 4.36
N HIS A 62 -9.74 4.73 5.08
CA HIS A 62 -10.70 5.79 5.33
C HIS A 62 -10.09 6.88 6.22
N ALA A 63 -9.41 6.49 7.31
CA ALA A 63 -8.66 7.42 8.16
C ALA A 63 -7.62 8.25 7.37
N GLN A 64 -6.92 7.63 6.42
CA GLN A 64 -5.99 8.34 5.54
C GLN A 64 -6.70 9.39 4.67
N LYS A 65 -7.89 9.07 4.14
CA LYS A 65 -8.71 10.04 3.38
C LYS A 65 -9.20 11.18 4.26
N MET A 66 -9.62 10.90 5.50
CA MET A 66 -10.00 11.94 6.47
C MET A 66 -8.84 12.89 6.75
N ARG A 67 -7.65 12.36 7.04
CA ARG A 67 -6.43 13.17 7.23
C ARG A 67 -6.08 13.97 5.99
N ALA A 68 -6.09 13.35 4.80
CA ALA A 68 -5.81 14.04 3.55
C ALA A 68 -6.80 15.19 3.28
N ALA A 69 -8.08 15.00 3.60
CA ALA A 69 -9.09 16.05 3.52
C ALA A 69 -8.80 17.21 4.47
N MET A 70 -8.32 16.95 5.69
CA MET A 70 -7.90 18.00 6.62
C MET A 70 -6.66 18.73 6.11
N THR A 71 -5.67 17.99 5.61
CA THR A 71 -4.45 18.57 5.02
C THR A 71 -4.79 19.49 3.86
N TYR A 72 -5.68 19.07 2.96
CA TYR A 72 -6.15 19.89 1.85
C TYR A 72 -6.92 21.12 2.32
N ALA A 73 -7.86 20.95 3.27
CA ALA A 73 -8.64 22.07 3.79
C ALA A 73 -7.74 23.15 4.38
N PHE A 74 -6.94 22.80 5.40
CA PHE A 74 -6.06 23.76 6.05
C PHE A 74 -4.98 24.30 5.13
N GLY A 75 -4.40 23.45 4.28
CA GLY A 75 -3.30 23.84 3.40
C GLY A 75 -3.73 24.73 2.23
N ARG A 76 -4.78 24.32 1.50
CA ARG A 76 -5.21 24.96 0.26
C ARG A 76 -6.34 25.96 0.45
N LEU A 77 -7.36 25.64 1.25
CA LEU A 77 -8.53 26.52 1.42
C LEU A 77 -8.28 27.64 2.43
N PHE A 78 -7.52 27.35 3.49
CA PHE A 78 -7.19 28.33 4.54
C PHE A 78 -5.78 28.89 4.47
N GLY A 79 -5.03 28.54 3.42
CA GLY A 79 -3.73 29.15 3.10
C GLY A 79 -2.59 28.83 4.07
N LEU A 80 -2.73 27.81 4.92
CA LEU A 80 -1.69 27.42 5.90
C LEU A 80 -0.53 26.62 5.29
N GLY A 81 -0.67 26.22 4.03
CA GLY A 81 0.33 25.47 3.28
C GLY A 81 0.62 24.08 3.86
N SER A 82 1.87 23.65 3.71
CA SER A 82 2.39 22.34 4.15
C SER A 82 3.36 22.43 5.32
N LEU A 83 3.51 23.61 5.94
CA LEU A 83 4.41 23.80 7.06
C LEU A 83 3.95 22.94 8.25
N PRO A 84 4.89 22.30 8.98
CA PRO A 84 4.57 21.61 10.22
C PRO A 84 3.87 22.55 11.22
N TRP A 85 2.92 22.03 11.96
CA TRP A 85 2.21 22.78 13.00
C TRP A 85 3.15 23.09 14.18
N HIS A 86 3.43 24.37 14.44
CA HIS A 86 4.34 24.81 15.50
C HIS A 86 3.93 26.17 16.06
N THR A 87 4.47 26.53 17.22
CA THR A 87 4.35 27.90 17.75
C THR A 87 5.40 28.78 17.07
N SER A 88 4.98 29.88 16.47
CA SER A 88 5.90 30.87 15.89
C SER A 88 6.64 31.59 17.01
N GLU A 89 7.98 31.64 16.94
CA GLU A 89 8.81 32.34 17.93
C GLU A 89 8.55 33.84 17.95
N VAL A 90 8.25 34.43 16.79
CA VAL A 90 8.01 35.87 16.61
C VAL A 90 6.61 36.27 17.08
N SER A 91 5.58 35.56 16.62
CA SER A 91 4.18 35.95 16.89
C SER A 91 3.57 35.26 18.12
N GLN A 92 4.24 34.26 18.69
CA GLN A 92 3.74 33.37 19.76
C GLN A 92 2.40 32.69 19.42
N LYS A 93 1.98 32.74 18.16
CA LYS A 93 0.76 32.11 17.64
C LYS A 93 1.08 30.77 17.00
N MET A 94 0.09 29.89 16.98
CA MET A 94 0.19 28.61 16.27
C MET A 94 0.13 28.86 14.76
N VAL A 95 1.09 28.31 14.03
CA VAL A 95 1.25 28.44 12.58
C VAL A 95 1.50 27.07 11.94
N GLY A 96 1.23 26.99 10.63
CA GLY A 96 1.36 25.77 9.83
C GLY A 96 0.05 24.98 9.72
N ASN A 97 0.12 23.74 9.26
CA ASN A 97 -1.06 22.91 9.01
C ASN A 97 -1.31 21.91 10.16
N PRO A 98 -2.44 22.01 10.89
CA PRO A 98 -2.74 21.09 12.00
C PRO A 98 -2.70 19.60 11.64
N SER A 99 -3.04 19.24 10.40
CA SER A 99 -3.05 17.85 9.90
C SER A 99 -1.64 17.26 9.67
N VAL A 100 -0.64 18.15 9.56
CA VAL A 100 0.78 17.82 9.39
C VAL A 100 1.52 17.86 10.74
N SER A 101 0.83 18.12 11.85
CA SER A 101 1.39 18.05 13.20
C SER A 101 1.94 16.66 13.55
N GLU A 102 2.93 16.64 14.44
CA GLU A 102 3.48 15.43 15.03
C GLU A 102 2.38 14.61 15.75
N THR A 103 1.48 15.28 16.46
CA THR A 103 0.34 14.64 17.15
C THR A 103 -0.49 13.79 16.20
N VAL A 104 -0.89 14.33 15.04
CA VAL A 104 -1.69 13.58 14.05
C VAL A 104 -0.86 12.47 13.40
N ALA A 105 0.43 12.71 13.12
CA ALA A 105 1.31 11.69 12.54
C ALA A 105 1.53 10.48 13.46
N THR A 106 1.80 10.74 14.74
CA THR A 106 1.98 9.71 15.78
C THR A 106 0.68 8.95 16.03
N TYR A 107 -0.46 9.64 16.06
CA TYR A 107 -1.77 9.01 16.17
C TYR A 107 -2.05 8.08 14.98
N MET A 108 -1.85 8.53 13.75
CA MET A 108 -2.05 7.71 12.55
C MET A 108 -1.16 6.47 12.52
N THR A 109 0.10 6.60 12.96
CA THR A 109 1.03 5.45 13.05
C THR A 109 0.53 4.42 14.05
N SER A 110 0.03 4.89 15.20
CA SER A 110 -0.54 4.03 16.24
C SER A 110 -1.84 3.36 15.78
N LEU A 111 -2.73 4.12 15.13
CA LEU A 111 -3.96 3.61 14.54
C LEU A 111 -3.68 2.53 13.49
N ARG A 112 -2.68 2.73 12.62
CA ARG A 112 -2.26 1.72 11.65
C ARG A 112 -1.87 0.41 12.32
N ARG A 113 -1.10 0.47 13.40
CA ARG A 113 -0.69 -0.72 14.16
C ARG A 113 -1.89 -1.42 14.79
N ARG A 114 -2.83 -0.68 15.39
CA ARG A 114 -4.08 -1.24 15.94
C ARG A 114 -4.89 -1.94 14.86
N LYS A 115 -5.11 -1.30 13.71
CA LYS A 115 -5.85 -1.87 12.59
C LYS A 115 -5.22 -3.15 12.04
N VAL A 116 -3.89 -3.18 11.91
CA VAL A 116 -3.18 -4.40 11.50
C VAL A 116 -3.35 -5.52 12.54
N ARG A 117 -3.28 -5.21 13.85
CA ARG A 117 -3.55 -6.20 14.90
C ARG A 117 -4.99 -6.72 14.88
N ALA A 118 -5.95 -5.88 14.52
CA ALA A 118 -7.36 -6.24 14.32
C ALA A 118 -7.62 -7.02 13.02
N GLY A 119 -6.58 -7.35 12.24
CA GLY A 119 -6.69 -8.15 11.03
C GLY A 119 -6.96 -7.35 9.76
N GLU A 120 -6.91 -6.00 9.78
CA GLU A 120 -6.96 -5.22 8.55
C GLU A 120 -5.71 -5.50 7.71
N THR A 121 -5.90 -6.09 6.54
CA THR A 121 -4.80 -6.36 5.61
C THR A 121 -4.10 -5.06 5.23
N ALA A 122 -2.78 -5.00 5.42
CA ALA A 122 -1.99 -3.84 5.06
C ALA A 122 -2.17 -3.48 3.58
N THR A 123 -2.54 -2.23 3.29
CA THR A 123 -2.86 -1.72 1.94
C THR A 123 -1.75 -1.96 0.91
N SER A 124 -0.49 -2.04 1.34
CA SER A 124 0.68 -2.26 0.48
C SER A 124 1.07 -3.73 0.28
N ALA A 125 0.34 -4.67 0.89
CA ALA A 125 0.68 -6.09 0.89
C ALA A 125 -0.50 -6.95 0.45
N ARG A 126 -1.13 -6.62 -0.69
CA ARG A 126 -1.87 -7.64 -1.42
C ARG A 126 -0.84 -8.65 -1.90
N ALA A 127 -0.70 -9.74 -1.15
CA ALA A 127 0.18 -10.84 -1.53
C ALA A 127 -0.25 -11.34 -2.91
N ILE A 128 0.71 -11.49 -3.82
CA ILE A 128 0.48 -12.21 -5.07
C ILE A 128 0.14 -13.65 -4.68
N THR A 129 -1.06 -14.09 -5.03
CA THR A 129 -1.50 -15.47 -4.77
C THR A 129 -1.23 -16.36 -5.98
N GLN A 130 -1.27 -17.68 -5.77
CA GLN A 130 -1.25 -18.65 -6.87
C GLN A 130 -2.35 -18.35 -7.90
N GLU A 131 -3.55 -17.98 -7.45
CA GLU A 131 -4.66 -17.62 -8.34
C GLU A 131 -4.34 -16.37 -9.17
N THR A 132 -3.71 -15.37 -8.56
CA THR A 132 -3.24 -14.16 -9.28
C THR A 132 -2.23 -14.52 -10.38
N LEU A 133 -1.27 -15.39 -10.10
CA LEU A 133 -0.30 -15.85 -11.10
C LEU A 133 -0.95 -16.68 -12.21
N CYS A 134 -1.92 -17.52 -11.87
CA CYS A 134 -2.64 -18.34 -12.84
C CYS A 134 -3.48 -17.46 -13.79
N LYS A 135 -4.19 -16.46 -13.26
CA LYS A 135 -4.90 -15.45 -14.05
C LYS A 135 -3.95 -14.66 -14.95
N LEU A 136 -2.78 -14.26 -14.43
CA LEU A 136 -1.74 -13.56 -15.20
C LEU A 136 -1.23 -14.42 -16.36
N TYR A 137 -0.97 -15.71 -16.11
CA TYR A 137 -0.54 -16.67 -17.12
C TYR A 137 -1.57 -16.77 -18.26
N HIS A 138 -2.83 -17.07 -17.94
CA HIS A 138 -3.89 -17.19 -18.95
C HIS A 138 -4.12 -15.91 -19.73
N PHE A 139 -4.05 -14.75 -19.07
CA PHE A 139 -4.19 -13.46 -19.73
C PHE A 139 -3.06 -13.20 -20.74
N ASN A 140 -1.82 -13.51 -20.39
CA ASN A 140 -0.67 -13.29 -21.25
C ASN A 140 -0.54 -14.31 -22.41
N HIS A 141 -1.24 -15.44 -22.33
CA HIS A 141 -1.28 -16.46 -23.40
C HIS A 141 -2.43 -16.27 -24.39
N ARG A 142 -3.25 -15.21 -24.26
CA ARG A 142 -4.27 -14.88 -25.27
C ARG A 142 -3.59 -14.49 -26.59
N PRO A 143 -4.10 -14.94 -27.76
CA PRO A 143 -3.47 -14.70 -29.06
C PRO A 143 -3.28 -13.21 -29.36
N GLU A 144 -4.23 -12.37 -28.94
CA GLU A 144 -4.20 -10.90 -29.08
C GLU A 144 -3.02 -10.23 -28.33
N VAL A 145 -2.56 -10.86 -27.25
CA VAL A 145 -1.53 -10.32 -26.33
C VAL A 145 -0.19 -11.04 -26.53
N ALA A 146 -0.24 -12.27 -27.05
CA ALA A 146 0.90 -13.14 -27.21
C ALA A 146 1.84 -12.71 -28.35
N GLU A 147 1.38 -11.84 -29.25
CA GLU A 147 2.17 -11.31 -30.36
C GLU A 147 3.42 -10.58 -29.88
N ILE A 148 4.58 -11.01 -30.39
CA ILE A 148 5.86 -10.41 -30.09
C ILE A 148 6.02 -9.19 -31.01
N LYS A 149 5.76 -8.01 -30.46
CA LYS A 149 6.04 -6.73 -31.12
C LYS A 149 7.49 -6.35 -30.88
N GLU A 150 8.15 -5.80 -31.89
CA GLU A 150 9.47 -5.19 -31.70
C GLU A 150 9.38 -4.06 -30.67
N TYR A 151 10.45 -3.92 -29.88
CA TYR A 151 10.51 -2.89 -28.86
C TYR A 151 10.53 -1.51 -29.51
N ALA A 152 9.41 -0.79 -29.43
CA ALA A 152 9.35 0.63 -29.72
C ALA A 152 9.34 1.40 -28.39
N ALA A 153 10.24 2.36 -28.23
CA ALA A 153 10.22 3.26 -27.09
C ALA A 153 8.89 4.06 -27.11
N GLY A 154 7.96 3.68 -26.24
CA GLY A 154 6.65 4.32 -26.19
C GLY A 154 6.74 5.76 -25.67
N SER A 155 6.39 6.74 -26.52
CA SER A 155 6.03 8.07 -26.05
C SER A 155 4.69 7.99 -25.32
N ARG A 156 4.61 8.48 -24.07
CA ARG A 156 3.35 8.53 -23.29
C ARG A 156 2.20 9.24 -24.02
N LYS A 157 2.48 9.97 -25.10
CA LYS A 157 1.48 10.65 -25.94
C LYS A 157 0.68 9.72 -26.86
N HIS A 158 1.12 8.48 -27.11
CA HIS A 158 0.54 7.61 -28.14
C HIS A 158 -0.16 6.34 -27.64
N VAL A 159 -0.21 6.11 -26.32
CA VAL A 159 -0.86 4.94 -25.73
C VAL A 159 -2.36 5.20 -25.66
N LYS A 160 -3.15 4.63 -26.59
CA LYS A 160 -4.62 4.83 -26.65
C LYS A 160 -5.35 4.15 -25.48
N THR A 161 -4.76 3.08 -24.92
CA THR A 161 -5.28 2.41 -23.74
C THR A 161 -4.15 2.00 -22.78
N PRO A 162 -4.31 2.16 -21.45
CA PRO A 162 -3.31 1.73 -20.46
C PRO A 162 -2.93 0.24 -20.55
N HIS A 163 -3.75 -0.55 -21.23
CA HIS A 163 -3.58 -1.98 -21.43
C HIS A 163 -2.62 -2.35 -22.58
N GLU A 164 -2.07 -1.39 -23.33
CA GLU A 164 -1.12 -1.60 -24.43
C GLU A 164 0.36 -1.53 -24.00
N TRP A 165 0.67 -1.88 -22.74
CA TRP A 165 2.03 -1.78 -22.24
C TRP A 165 2.86 -3.06 -22.51
N GLY A 166 4.12 -2.86 -22.92
CA GLY A 166 5.21 -3.85 -22.90
C GLY A 166 5.26 -4.92 -24.00
N GLY A 167 4.19 -5.11 -24.78
CA GLY A 167 4.10 -6.17 -25.80
C GLY A 167 4.21 -7.60 -25.23
N GLY A 168 4.12 -8.62 -26.09
CA GLY A 168 4.16 -10.03 -25.66
C GLY A 168 5.48 -10.42 -24.97
N ARG A 169 6.62 -9.88 -25.41
CA ARG A 169 7.95 -10.20 -24.86
C ARG A 169 8.11 -9.74 -23.41
N ALA A 170 7.83 -8.46 -23.11
CA ALA A 170 8.00 -7.95 -21.74
C ALA A 170 7.00 -8.61 -20.78
N ARG A 171 5.80 -8.94 -21.23
CA ARG A 171 4.79 -9.65 -20.43
C ARG A 171 5.24 -11.05 -20.03
N ARG A 172 5.84 -11.81 -20.95
CA ARG A 172 6.40 -13.14 -20.64
C ARG A 172 7.58 -13.03 -19.67
N LEU A 173 8.48 -12.06 -19.86
CA LEU A 173 9.59 -11.80 -18.94
C LEU A 173 9.09 -11.45 -17.53
N LEU A 174 8.10 -10.58 -17.40
CA LEU A 174 7.51 -10.23 -16.12
C LEU A 174 6.78 -11.41 -15.48
N THR A 175 6.08 -12.23 -16.27
CA THR A 175 5.45 -13.46 -15.76
C THR A 175 6.48 -14.40 -15.16
N LEU A 176 7.61 -14.62 -15.86
CA LEU A 176 8.73 -15.38 -15.35
C LEU A 176 9.29 -14.77 -14.05
N ALA A 177 9.51 -13.45 -14.02
CA ALA A 177 10.01 -12.75 -12.84
C ALA A 177 9.08 -12.91 -11.63
N TYR A 178 7.76 -12.81 -11.83
CA TYR A 178 6.78 -13.02 -10.76
C TYR A 178 6.75 -14.47 -10.27
N VAL A 179 6.87 -15.45 -11.18
CA VAL A 179 6.95 -16.88 -10.81
C VAL A 179 8.22 -17.16 -10.02
N LEU A 180 9.38 -16.64 -10.45
CA LEU A 180 10.63 -16.78 -9.72
C LEU A 180 10.57 -16.11 -8.34
N SER A 181 10.04 -14.89 -8.27
CA SER A 181 9.78 -14.19 -7.00
C SER A 181 8.90 -15.00 -6.07
N PHE A 182 7.83 -15.59 -6.59
CA PHE A 182 6.88 -16.39 -5.80
C PHE A 182 7.46 -17.72 -5.32
N LEU A 183 8.12 -18.47 -6.20
CA LEU A 183 8.70 -19.79 -5.87
C LEU A 183 9.91 -19.66 -4.95
N CYS A 184 10.77 -18.67 -5.21
CA CYS A 184 12.01 -18.48 -4.46
C CYS A 184 11.84 -17.49 -3.30
N LEU A 185 10.64 -16.95 -3.06
CA LEU A 185 10.33 -15.88 -2.08
C LEU A 185 11.35 -14.73 -2.14
N LEU A 186 11.61 -14.25 -3.36
CA LEU A 186 12.54 -13.18 -3.64
C LEU A 186 11.80 -11.86 -3.79
N ARG A 187 12.45 -10.77 -3.39
CA ARG A 187 12.02 -9.43 -3.75
C ARG A 187 12.26 -9.18 -5.25
N PHE A 188 11.52 -8.24 -5.83
CA PHE A 188 11.62 -8.01 -7.27
C PHE A 188 12.99 -7.47 -7.69
N ASP A 189 13.65 -6.67 -6.84
CA ASP A 189 15.02 -6.19 -7.06
C ASP A 189 16.07 -7.32 -7.02
N GLU A 190 15.80 -8.38 -6.26
CA GLU A 190 16.63 -9.59 -6.22
C GLU A 190 16.47 -10.39 -7.51
N VAL A 191 15.24 -10.57 -8.00
CA VAL A 191 14.98 -11.28 -9.27
C VAL A 191 15.67 -10.60 -10.45
N LEU A 192 15.70 -9.26 -10.49
CA LEU A 192 16.36 -8.52 -11.57
C LEU A 192 17.89 -8.69 -11.61
N LYS A 193 18.51 -9.23 -10.56
CA LYS A 193 19.95 -9.52 -10.52
C LYS A 193 20.30 -10.89 -11.10
N ILE A 194 19.30 -11.76 -11.30
CA ILE A 194 19.50 -13.10 -11.87
C ILE A 194 19.89 -12.96 -13.33
N GLN A 195 21.02 -13.57 -13.69
CA GLN A 195 21.53 -13.61 -15.06
C GLN A 195 21.30 -14.98 -15.68
N MET A 196 21.49 -15.09 -17.00
CA MET A 196 21.32 -16.37 -17.70
C MET A 196 22.28 -17.46 -17.19
N GLN A 197 23.49 -17.08 -16.80
CA GLN A 197 24.50 -17.98 -16.23
C GLN A 197 24.06 -18.61 -14.89
N ASP A 198 23.09 -18.01 -14.21
CA ASP A 198 22.57 -18.48 -12.93
C ASP A 198 21.48 -19.56 -13.11
N ILE A 199 21.10 -19.86 -14.36
CA ILE A 199 20.03 -20.80 -14.71
C ILE A 199 20.64 -22.01 -15.43
N GLU A 200 20.60 -23.16 -14.76
CA GLU A 200 21.10 -24.43 -15.28
C GLU A 200 19.94 -25.39 -15.57
N TRP A 201 19.97 -26.01 -16.74
CA TRP A 201 19.02 -27.06 -17.11
C TRP A 201 19.57 -28.41 -16.66
N VAL A 202 18.96 -28.97 -15.62
CA VAL A 202 19.38 -30.29 -15.07
C VAL A 202 18.62 -31.43 -15.77
N SER A 203 17.39 -31.17 -16.21
CA SER A 203 16.60 -32.08 -17.05
C SER A 203 15.50 -31.30 -17.79
N ASP A 204 14.78 -31.97 -18.70
CA ASP A 204 13.64 -31.39 -19.44
C ASP A 204 12.54 -30.80 -18.53
N THR A 205 12.52 -31.18 -17.26
CA THR A 205 11.53 -30.73 -16.27
C THR A 205 12.14 -30.03 -15.06
N CYS A 206 13.47 -29.91 -14.99
CA CYS A 206 14.17 -29.40 -13.83
C CYS A 206 15.13 -28.26 -14.20
N ILE A 207 14.80 -27.08 -13.68
CA ILE A 207 15.67 -25.90 -13.76
C ILE A 207 16.28 -25.70 -12.37
N LYS A 208 17.62 -25.69 -12.33
CA LYS A 208 18.39 -25.28 -11.16
C LYS A 208 18.66 -23.79 -11.28
N LEU A 209 18.28 -23.05 -10.24
CA LEU A 209 18.50 -21.61 -10.14
C LEU A 209 19.52 -21.35 -9.03
N THR A 210 20.68 -20.82 -9.40
CA THR A 210 21.71 -20.36 -8.47
C THR A 210 21.42 -18.91 -8.10
N LEU A 211 21.31 -18.59 -6.81
CA LEU A 211 21.05 -17.21 -6.39
C LEU A 211 22.39 -16.49 -6.18
N PRO A 212 22.72 -15.42 -6.94
CA PRO A 212 24.00 -14.71 -6.82
C PRO A 212 24.08 -13.81 -5.58
N PHE A 213 23.05 -13.82 -4.73
CA PHE A 213 22.96 -13.01 -3.52
C PHE A 213 22.51 -13.87 -2.34
N ARG A 214 23.01 -13.52 -1.15
CA ARG A 214 22.68 -14.22 0.08
C ARG A 214 21.26 -13.89 0.51
N LYS A 215 20.34 -14.84 0.35
CA LYS A 215 19.10 -14.85 1.11
C LYS A 215 19.48 -15.09 2.57
N THR A 216 19.04 -14.25 3.50
CA THR A 216 19.44 -14.30 4.91
C THR A 216 19.00 -15.60 5.58
N ASN A 217 19.82 -16.64 5.45
CA ASN A 217 19.82 -17.83 6.30
C ASN A 217 20.97 -17.66 7.32
N GLN A 218 20.66 -17.89 8.60
CA GLN A 218 21.68 -17.84 9.68
C GLN A 218 22.74 -18.93 9.50
N PHE A 219 22.45 -19.98 8.74
CA PHE A 219 23.39 -21.03 8.35
C PHE A 219 23.33 -21.21 6.84
N GLY A 220 24.42 -20.84 6.15
CA GLY A 220 24.50 -20.84 4.69
C GLY A 220 24.40 -22.26 4.12
N GLY A 221 23.56 -22.44 3.11
CA GLY A 221 23.45 -23.68 2.34
C GLY A 221 22.82 -23.40 0.98
N GLU A 222 23.30 -24.09 -0.04
CA GLU A 222 22.78 -24.05 -1.40
C GLU A 222 21.28 -24.34 -1.42
N HIS A 223 20.48 -23.42 -1.96
CA HIS A 223 19.08 -23.71 -2.26
C HIS A 223 19.00 -24.51 -3.56
N VAL A 224 19.11 -25.84 -3.47
CA VAL A 224 18.49 -26.71 -4.47
C VAL A 224 16.98 -26.57 -4.27
N ASN A 225 16.35 -25.65 -4.99
CA ASN A 225 14.90 -25.70 -5.17
C ASN A 225 14.59 -26.97 -5.95
N ARG A 226 14.39 -28.05 -5.21
CA ARG A 226 13.78 -29.28 -5.72
C ARG A 226 12.39 -28.87 -6.18
N LEU A 227 12.22 -28.64 -7.48
CA LEU A 227 10.91 -28.56 -8.14
C LEU A 227 10.24 -29.94 -8.00
N LEU A 228 9.80 -30.27 -6.79
CA LEU A 228 8.90 -31.37 -6.49
C LEU A 228 7.55 -30.78 -6.15
N ARG A 229 6.76 -30.53 -7.19
CA ARG A 229 5.41 -31.08 -7.18
C ARG A 229 5.35 -32.13 -8.26
N GLN A 230 5.31 -33.39 -7.82
CA GLN A 230 4.70 -34.47 -8.57
C GLN A 230 3.34 -33.99 -9.11
N ALA A 231 3.29 -33.70 -10.40
CA ALA A 231 2.09 -33.89 -11.19
C ALA A 231 2.37 -35.13 -12.05
N ARG A 232 2.09 -36.32 -11.51
CA ARG A 232 1.87 -37.52 -12.33
C ARG A 232 0.58 -37.24 -13.11
N LEU A 233 0.70 -36.79 -14.35
CA LEU A 233 -0.32 -37.04 -15.36
C LEU A 233 0.10 -38.32 -16.09
N THR A 234 -0.23 -39.47 -15.49
CA THR A 234 -0.28 -40.72 -16.23
C THR A 234 -1.48 -40.66 -17.17
N HIS A 235 -1.27 -40.23 -18.40
CA HIS A 235 -2.14 -40.64 -19.51
C HIS A 235 -1.68 -42.03 -19.96
N THR A 236 -2.30 -43.05 -19.37
CA THR A 236 -2.34 -44.38 -19.98
C THR A 236 -3.50 -44.35 -20.95
N VAL A 237 -3.21 -44.24 -22.25
CA VAL A 237 -4.17 -44.46 -23.31
C VAL A 237 -4.06 -45.94 -23.67
N TYR A 238 -5.17 -46.67 -23.46
CA TYR A 238 -5.43 -47.92 -24.15
C TYR A 238 -5.75 -47.63 -25.62
#